data_AF-A0A3R6NX15-F1
#
_entry.id   AF-A0A3R6NX15-F1
#
_cell.length_a   1.000
_cell.length_b   1.000
_cell.length_c   1.000
_cell.angle_alpha   90.00
_cell.angle_beta   90.00
_cell.angle_gamma   90.00
#
_symmetry.space_group_name_H-M   'P 1'
#
loop_
_entity.id
_entity.type
_entity.pdbx_description
1 polymer ?
#
loop_
_entity_poly.entity_id
_entity_poly.type
_entity_poly.pdbx_seq_one_letter_code
_entity_poly.pdbx_strand_id
1 'polypeptide(L)'
;MYTWFEQFVNFYSTNGTMDPFQIKDTIDLVREEYPHYKPEDFKLFFKMAKKGYFGQVFGRIDGEVIMNWLAKYDIHRDTQAQNEAIKAADAFKPSVEAKNTTGITYAEFLEYKKRKETTK
;
A
#
# COMPACT_ATOMS: atom_id res chain seq x y z
N MET A 1 2.39 22.61 -4.07
CA MET A 1 2.88 21.73 -2.97
C MET A 1 3.17 22.54 -1.71
N TYR A 2 3.99 23.59 -1.78
CA TYR A 2 4.22 24.52 -0.65
C TYR A 2 2.94 25.02 0.02
N THR A 3 2.02 25.58 -0.76
CA THR A 3 0.73 26.08 -0.25
C THR A 3 -0.10 25.01 0.46
N TRP A 4 -0.03 23.74 0.02
CA TRP A 4 -0.76 22.65 0.67
C TRP A 4 -0.11 22.23 1.99
N PHE A 5 1.23 22.22 2.04
CA PHE A 5 1.98 21.97 3.26
C PHE A 5 1.71 23.06 4.30
N GLU A 6 1.77 24.33 3.90
CA GLU A 6 1.46 25.46 4.77
C GLU A 6 0.03 25.37 5.32
N GLN A 7 -0.97 25.12 4.46
CA GLN A 7 -2.36 24.89 4.90
C GLN A 7 -2.53 23.66 5.79
N PHE A 8 -1.72 22.62 5.58
CA PHE A 8 -1.74 21.40 6.39
C PHE A 8 -1.16 21.66 7.78
N VAL A 9 -0.03 22.34 7.86
CA VAL A 9 0.62 22.71 9.12
C VAL A 9 -0.28 23.66 9.92
N ASN A 10 -0.84 24.69 9.27
CA ASN A 10 -1.77 25.64 9.90
C ASN A 10 -3.06 24.99 10.43
N PHE A 11 -3.51 23.88 9.83
CA PHE A 11 -4.72 23.18 10.28
C PHE A 11 -4.63 22.70 11.74
N TYR A 12 -3.44 22.31 12.21
CA TYR A 12 -3.28 21.82 13.58
C TYR A 12 -3.13 22.93 14.62
N SER A 13 -2.93 24.19 14.18
CA SER A 13 -2.89 25.38 15.05
C SER A 13 -2.03 25.17 16.30
N THR A 14 -0.87 24.54 16.15
CA THR A 14 0.02 24.19 17.26
C THR A 14 0.87 25.38 17.70
N ASN A 15 1.23 25.45 18.99
CA ASN A 15 2.14 26.50 19.47
C ASN A 15 3.57 26.37 18.89
N GLY A 16 3.98 25.15 18.52
CA GLY A 16 5.21 24.88 17.77
C GLY A 16 4.92 24.60 16.30
N THR A 17 4.63 25.66 15.53
CA THR A 17 4.39 25.58 14.09
C THR A 17 5.67 25.90 13.32
N MET A 18 5.95 25.15 12.25
CA MET A 18 7.15 25.36 11.42
C MET A 18 7.17 26.73 10.73
N ASP A 19 8.36 27.31 10.66
CA ASP A 19 8.66 28.51 9.88
C ASP A 19 8.68 28.20 8.36
N PRO A 20 8.41 29.17 7.46
CA PRO A 20 8.47 28.96 6.00
C PRO A 20 9.73 28.27 5.49
N PHE A 21 10.90 28.55 6.08
CA PHE A 21 12.15 27.87 5.71
C PHE A 21 12.09 26.37 6.07
N GLN A 22 11.60 26.04 7.26
CA GLN A 22 11.46 24.64 7.69
C GLN A 22 10.43 23.88 6.85
N ILE A 23 9.36 24.56 6.42
CA ILE A 23 8.36 23.99 5.51
C ILE A 23 9.02 23.64 4.16
N LYS A 24 9.85 24.55 3.63
CA LYS A 24 10.57 24.32 2.37
C LYS A 24 11.56 23.16 2.49
N ASP A 25 12.36 23.13 3.55
CA ASP A 25 13.34 22.06 3.77
C ASP A 25 12.63 20.70 3.93
N THR A 26 11.51 20.67 4.66
CA THR A 26 10.69 19.45 4.80
C THR A 26 10.13 19.00 3.45
N ILE A 27 9.68 19.94 2.61
CA ILE A 27 9.20 19.64 1.26
C ILE A 27 10.29 19.01 0.39
N ASP A 28 11.51 19.54 0.46
CA ASP A 28 12.62 19.03 -0.33
C ASP A 28 13.02 17.63 0.16
N LEU A 29 13.11 17.40 1.48
CA LEU A 29 13.31 16.07 2.07
C LEU A 29 12.24 15.06 1.63
N VAL A 30 10.96 15.46 1.63
CA VAL A 30 9.85 14.59 1.21
C VAL A 30 9.96 14.21 -0.27
N ARG A 31 10.47 15.11 -1.12
CA ARG A 31 10.68 14.82 -2.55
C ARG A 31 11.86 13.90 -2.78
N GLU A 32 12.91 14.02 -1.98
CA GLU A 32 14.08 13.17 -2.03
C GLU A 32 13.76 11.74 -1.59
N GLU A 33 12.98 11.59 -0.50
CA GLU A 33 12.60 10.27 0.03
C GLU A 33 11.53 9.58 -0.81
N TYR A 34 10.55 10.33 -1.34
CA TYR A 34 9.42 9.79 -2.09
C TYR A 34 9.35 10.35 -3.52
N PRO A 35 10.37 10.11 -4.38
CA PRO A 35 10.42 10.67 -5.74
C PRO A 35 9.33 10.11 -6.66
N HIS A 36 8.77 8.97 -6.31
CA HIS A 36 7.72 8.28 -7.07
C HIS A 36 6.30 8.77 -6.75
N TYR A 37 6.14 9.62 -5.73
CA TYR A 37 4.83 10.15 -5.35
C TYR A 37 4.38 11.29 -6.26
N LYS A 38 3.10 11.25 -6.63
CA LYS A 38 2.47 12.31 -7.41
C LYS A 38 1.87 13.38 -6.50
N PRO A 39 1.64 14.61 -6.99
CA PRO A 39 0.96 15.66 -6.23
C PRO A 39 -0.38 15.22 -5.60
N GLU A 40 -1.10 14.32 -6.26
CA GLU A 40 -2.38 13.75 -5.79
C GLU A 40 -2.19 12.84 -4.56
N ASP A 41 -1.09 12.09 -4.49
CA ASP A 41 -0.77 11.22 -3.36
C ASP A 41 -0.58 12.07 -2.09
N PHE A 42 0.09 13.20 -2.21
CA PHE A 42 0.26 14.14 -1.09
C PHE A 42 -1.06 14.75 -0.63
N LYS A 43 -1.99 15.06 -1.54
CA LYS A 43 -3.34 15.53 -1.16
C LYS A 43 -4.10 14.47 -0.35
N LEU A 44 -4.00 13.20 -0.77
CA LEU A 44 -4.62 12.09 -0.06
C LEU A 44 -3.99 11.91 1.33
N PHE A 45 -2.66 11.91 1.39
CA PHE A 45 -1.90 11.91 2.64
C PHE A 45 -2.38 13.00 3.60
N PHE A 46 -2.43 14.27 3.17
CA PHE A 46 -2.89 15.36 4.05
C PHE A 46 -4.33 15.14 4.53
N LYS A 47 -5.22 14.63 3.68
CA LYS A 47 -6.61 14.34 4.06
C LYS A 47 -6.71 13.23 5.09
N MET A 48 -5.91 12.17 4.96
CA MET A 48 -5.86 11.06 5.92
C MET A 48 -5.21 11.49 7.23
N ALA A 49 -4.11 12.23 7.15
CA ALA A 49 -3.43 12.80 8.31
C ALA A 49 -4.37 13.69 9.12
N LYS A 50 -5.10 14.62 8.47
CA LYS A 50 -6.10 15.49 9.14
C LYS A 50 -7.24 14.73 9.80
N LYS A 51 -7.52 13.50 9.36
CA LYS A 51 -8.50 12.60 9.98
C LYS A 51 -7.92 11.77 11.15
N GLY A 52 -6.63 11.92 11.45
CA GLY A 52 -5.96 11.23 12.56
C GLY A 52 -5.48 9.81 12.26
N TYR A 53 -5.38 9.41 10.99
CA TYR A 53 -5.02 8.02 10.63
C TYR A 53 -3.60 7.61 11.04
N PHE A 54 -2.68 8.57 11.20
CA PHE A 54 -1.25 8.28 11.41
C PHE A 54 -0.76 8.60 12.82
N GLY A 55 -1.61 9.19 13.66
CA GLY A 55 -1.30 9.54 15.04
C GLY A 55 -2.05 10.78 15.52
N GLN A 56 -1.85 11.11 16.80
CA GLN A 56 -2.32 12.35 17.42
C GLN A 56 -1.22 13.41 17.40
N VAL A 57 -1.64 14.68 17.42
CA VAL A 57 -0.74 15.83 17.48
C VAL A 57 -0.58 16.27 18.93
N PHE A 58 0.63 16.14 19.46
CA PHE A 58 0.95 16.53 20.84
C PHE A 58 1.61 17.92 20.86
N GLY A 59 0.86 18.95 20.47
CA GLY A 59 1.28 20.35 20.59
C GLY A 59 2.37 20.82 19.60
N ARG A 60 2.79 19.97 18.67
CA ARG A 60 3.80 20.28 17.65
C ARG A 60 3.54 19.51 16.35
N ILE A 61 3.74 20.20 15.22
CA ILE A 61 3.85 19.60 13.88
C ILE A 61 5.12 20.13 13.24
N ASP A 62 6.12 19.27 13.15
CA ASP A 62 7.42 19.54 12.52
C ASP A 62 7.70 18.54 11.38
N GLY A 63 8.86 18.70 10.72
CA GLY A 63 9.29 17.81 9.65
C GLY A 63 9.41 16.35 10.09
N GLU A 64 9.87 16.08 11.31
CA GLU A 64 10.02 14.72 11.84
C GLU A 64 8.67 14.01 11.95
N VAL A 65 7.65 14.69 12.51
CA VAL A 65 6.29 14.15 12.61
C VAL A 65 5.72 13.86 11.21
N ILE A 66 5.90 14.77 10.26
CA ILE A 66 5.41 14.60 8.89
C ILE A 66 6.08 13.41 8.20
N MET A 67 7.41 13.27 8.33
CA MET A 67 8.15 12.16 7.72
C MET A 67 7.73 10.81 8.32
N ASN A 68 7.55 10.73 9.64
CA ASN A 68 7.04 9.51 10.29
C ASN A 68 5.63 9.16 9.81
N TRP A 69 4.75 10.15 9.63
CA TRP A 69 3.41 9.92 9.09
C TRP A 69 3.43 9.50 7.62
N LEU A 70 4.34 10.03 6.81
CA LEU A 70 4.54 9.61 5.43
C LEU A 70 4.99 8.15 5.35
N ALA A 71 5.92 7.72 6.22
CA ALA A 71 6.32 6.32 6.29
C ALA A 71 5.14 5.38 6.61
N LYS A 72 4.25 5.80 7.54
CA LYS A 72 3.01 5.04 7.83
C LYS A 72 2.03 5.05 6.66
N TYR A 73 1.95 6.16 5.92
CA TYR A 73 1.12 6.27 4.74
C TYR A 73 1.61 5.36 3.61
N ASP A 74 2.92 5.23 3.43
CA ASP A 74 3.53 4.33 2.44
C ASP A 74 3.17 2.86 2.73
N ILE A 75 3.36 2.42 3.97
CA ILE A 75 2.94 1.10 4.43
C ILE A 75 1.42 0.89 4.23
N HIS A 76 0.62 1.92 4.51
CA HIS A 76 -0.82 1.84 4.31
C HIS A 76 -1.16 1.65 2.83
N ARG A 77 -0.50 2.37 1.92
CA ARG A 77 -0.70 2.27 0.48
C ARG A 77 -0.35 0.88 -0.03
N ASP A 78 0.80 0.35 0.38
CA ASP A 78 1.23 -1.01 0.03
C ASP A 78 0.25 -2.06 0.52
N THR A 79 -0.22 -1.92 1.75
CA THR A 79 -1.22 -2.82 2.33
C THR A 79 -2.53 -2.79 1.55
N GLN A 80 -3.00 -1.62 1.12
CA GLN A 80 -4.22 -1.52 0.29
C GLN A 80 -4.02 -2.18 -1.07
N ALA A 81 -2.88 -1.93 -1.72
CA ALA A 81 -2.57 -2.54 -3.01
C ALA A 81 -2.50 -4.08 -2.90
N GLN A 82 -1.87 -4.60 -1.84
CA GLN A 82 -1.84 -6.04 -1.56
C GLN A 82 -3.25 -6.60 -1.33
N ASN A 83 -4.07 -5.93 -0.53
CA ASN A 83 -5.44 -6.36 -0.27
C ASN A 83 -6.31 -6.38 -1.54
N GLU A 84 -6.15 -5.39 -2.41
CA GLU A 84 -6.84 -5.34 -3.70
C GLU A 84 -6.37 -6.47 -4.64
N ALA A 85 -5.06 -6.75 -4.67
CA ALA A 85 -4.51 -7.85 -5.44
C ALA A 85 -5.03 -9.22 -4.96
N ILE A 86 -5.09 -9.45 -3.65
CA ILE A 86 -5.66 -10.67 -3.06
C ILE A 86 -7.14 -10.79 -3.43
N LYS A 87 -7.92 -9.72 -3.28
CA LYS A 87 -9.35 -9.71 -3.66
C LYS A 87 -9.56 -9.99 -5.14
N ALA A 88 -8.73 -9.41 -6.01
CA ALA A 88 -8.79 -9.65 -7.45
C ALA A 88 -8.42 -11.11 -7.77
N ALA A 89 -7.39 -11.65 -7.12
CA ALA A 89 -7.00 -13.06 -7.27
C ALA A 89 -8.09 -14.02 -6.77
N ASP A 90 -8.72 -13.73 -5.63
CA ASP A 90 -9.84 -14.51 -5.10
C ASP A 90 -11.09 -14.42 -5.99
N ALA A 91 -11.36 -13.26 -6.58
CA ALA A 91 -12.43 -13.10 -7.57
C ALA A 91 -12.12 -13.84 -8.89
N PHE A 92 -10.84 -13.99 -9.24
CA PHE A 92 -10.39 -14.72 -10.43
C PHE A 92 -10.13 -16.19 -10.17
N LYS A 93 -10.16 -16.69 -8.92
CA LYS A 93 -10.25 -18.13 -8.65
C LYS A 93 -11.49 -18.60 -9.40
N PRO A 94 -11.35 -19.33 -10.52
CA PRO A 94 -12.52 -19.76 -11.21
C PRO A 94 -13.25 -20.66 -10.21
N SER A 95 -14.57 -20.53 -10.13
CA SER A 95 -15.44 -21.52 -9.52
C SER A 95 -15.36 -22.80 -10.37
N VAL A 96 -14.17 -23.37 -10.51
CA VAL A 96 -14.00 -24.73 -10.94
C VAL A 96 -14.39 -25.49 -9.68
N GLU A 97 -15.70 -25.72 -9.52
CA GLU A 97 -16.10 -27.04 -9.05
C GLU A 97 -15.23 -27.99 -9.85
N ALA A 98 -14.34 -28.72 -9.17
CA ALA A 98 -13.54 -29.75 -9.81
C ALA A 98 -14.55 -30.60 -10.57
N LYS A 99 -14.67 -30.40 -11.89
CA LYS A 99 -15.49 -31.27 -12.71
C LYS A 99 -14.93 -32.63 -12.39
N ASN A 100 -15.76 -33.52 -11.87
CA ASN A 100 -15.45 -34.94 -11.77
C ASN A 100 -15.25 -35.45 -13.20
N THR A 101 -14.15 -35.07 -13.83
CA THR A 101 -13.71 -35.61 -15.08
C THR A 101 -13.18 -36.99 -14.72
N THR A 102 -13.72 -38.00 -15.40
CA THR A 102 -13.22 -39.37 -15.43
C THR A 102 -11.84 -39.45 -16.13
N GLY A 103 -11.01 -38.42 -15.96
CA GLY A 103 -9.65 -38.36 -16.46
C GLY A 103 -8.70 -38.84 -15.38
N ILE A 104 -7.98 -39.91 -15.68
CA ILE A 104 -6.82 -40.33 -14.88
C ILE A 104 -5.69 -39.31 -15.06
N THR A 105 -4.95 -39.07 -13.99
CA THR A 105 -3.74 -38.25 -14.01
C THR A 105 -2.65 -38.89 -14.90
N TYR A 106 -1.68 -38.10 -15.36
CA TYR A 106 -0.59 -38.62 -16.20
C TYR A 106 0.23 -39.71 -15.48
N ALA A 107 0.40 -39.59 -14.16
CA ALA A 107 1.05 -40.62 -13.34
C ALA A 107 0.27 -41.94 -13.36
N GLU A 108 -1.06 -41.88 -13.18
CA GLU A 108 -1.93 -43.06 -13.24
C GLU A 108 -1.95 -43.70 -14.63
N PHE A 109 -1.86 -42.90 -15.71
CA PHE A 109 -1.74 -43.41 -17.08
C PHE A 109 -0.45 -44.21 -17.31
N LEU A 110 0.68 -43.74 -16.77
CA LEU A 110 1.95 -44.46 -16.87
C LEU A 110 1.91 -45.81 -16.16
N GLU A 111 1.26 -45.88 -15.00
CA GLU A 111 1.06 -47.14 -14.29
C GLU A 111 0.12 -48.09 -15.04
N TYR A 112 -0.94 -47.56 -15.64
CA TYR A 112 -1.84 -48.36 -16.48
C TYR A 112 -1.09 -48.97 -17.67
N LYS A 113 -0.23 -48.18 -18.33
CA LYS A 113 0.61 -48.65 -19.43
C LYS A 113 1.56 -49.76 -18.99
N LYS A 114 2.26 -49.57 -17.86
CA LYS A 114 3.15 -50.60 -17.28
C LYS A 114 2.40 -51.89 -16.94
N ARG A 115 1.22 -51.78 -16.32
CA ARG A 115 0.36 -52.94 -15.99
C ARG A 115 -0.06 -53.74 -17.23
N LYS A 116 -0.39 -53.05 -18.34
CA LYS A 116 -0.73 -53.70 -19.60
C LYS A 116 0.47 -54.35 -20.31
N GLU A 117 1.67 -53.81 -20.15
CA GLU A 117 2.89 -54.37 -20.71
C GLU A 117 3.37 -55.61 -19.93
N THR A 118 3.15 -55.66 -18.61
CA THR A 118 3.46 -56.84 -17.77
C THR A 118 2.46 -57.99 -17.85
N THR A 119 1.29 -57.79 -18.48
CA THR A 119 0.23 -58.81 -18.60
C THR A 119 0.24 -59.54 -19.95
N LYS A 120 1.28 -59.31 -20.77
CA LYS A 120 1.60 -60.11 -21.97
C LYS A 120 2.77 -61.04 -21.67
#